data_AF-A0A6C7H538-F1
#
_entry.id   AF-A0A6C7H538-F1
#
_cell.length_a   1.000
_cell.length_b   1.000
_cell.length_c   1.000
_cell.angle_alpha   90.00
_cell.angle_beta   90.00
_cell.angle_gamma   90.00
#
_symmetry.space_group_name_H-M   'P 1'
#
loop_
_entity.id
_entity.type
_entity.pdbx_description
1 polymer ?
#
loop_
_entity_poly.entity_id
_entity_poly.type
_entity_poly.pdbx_seq_one_letter_code
_entity_poly.pdbx_strand_id
1 'polypeptide(L)'
;MNIKKTVEKIPGGMMLAPLFLGAVLHTFWPGTGKYFGSFTNGMITGVVPILAVWLFCMGASIKISATGTVLKKSGTLVATKIATAWVCAFVFAQLLPEGGMVKTGFFAGLSVLAIVAAMDMTNAGLYASLMQEYGTKEEAGASVLISLESGPLMTMIILGSAGQATFEPEHLAGVLIPLSGGVFAG
;
A
#
# COMPACT_ATOMS: atom_id res chain seq x y z
N MET A 1 3.51 23.64 -17.09
CA MET A 1 3.80 22.55 -18.03
C MET A 1 2.52 21.83 -18.41
N ASN A 2 2.24 21.68 -19.71
CA ASN A 2 1.01 21.07 -20.20
C ASN A 2 0.84 19.61 -19.77
N ILE A 3 1.94 18.85 -19.62
CA ILE A 3 1.93 17.45 -19.17
C ILE A 3 1.41 17.34 -17.73
N LYS A 4 1.96 18.13 -16.79
CA LYS A 4 1.51 18.18 -15.39
C LYS A 4 0.00 18.48 -15.31
N LYS A 5 -0.46 19.51 -16.02
CA LYS A 5 -1.88 19.89 -16.08
C LYS A 5 -2.77 18.77 -16.63
N THR A 6 -2.30 17.99 -17.60
CA THR A 6 -3.05 16.85 -18.15
C THR A 6 -3.11 15.68 -17.18
N VAL A 7 -2.01 15.38 -16.49
CA VAL A 7 -1.95 14.29 -15.50
C VAL A 7 -2.80 14.62 -14.26
N GLU A 8 -2.82 15.88 -13.84
CA GLU A 8 -3.63 16.36 -12.71
C GLU A 8 -5.14 16.35 -12.99
N LYS A 9 -5.59 16.22 -14.25
CA LYS A 9 -7.02 16.02 -14.56
C LYS A 9 -7.53 14.66 -14.08
N ILE A 10 -6.64 13.69 -13.86
CA ILE A 10 -6.99 12.40 -13.31
C ILE A 10 -6.72 12.47 -11.80
N PRO A 11 -7.71 12.22 -10.92
CA PRO A 11 -7.48 12.18 -9.49
C PRO A 11 -6.45 11.10 -9.15
N GLY A 12 -5.38 11.48 -8.43
CA GLY A 12 -4.25 10.59 -8.18
C GLY A 12 -3.35 10.31 -9.41
N GLY A 13 -3.54 11.01 -10.53
CA GLY A 13 -2.82 10.81 -11.79
C GLY A 13 -1.30 10.97 -11.65
N MET A 14 -0.85 11.84 -10.75
CA MET A 14 0.58 12.00 -10.42
C MET A 14 1.21 10.72 -9.85
N MET A 15 0.43 9.80 -9.30
CA MET A 15 0.88 8.50 -8.80
C MET A 15 0.52 7.36 -9.78
N LEU A 16 -0.71 7.37 -10.30
CA LEU A 16 -1.20 6.34 -11.23
C LEU A 16 -0.43 6.32 -12.56
N ALA A 17 -0.13 7.49 -13.15
CA ALA A 17 0.55 7.53 -14.44
C ALA A 17 1.99 6.98 -14.37
N PRO A 18 2.83 7.35 -13.37
CA PRO A 18 4.13 6.71 -13.20
C PRO A 18 4.06 5.20 -12.91
N LEU A 19 3.12 4.75 -12.07
CA LEU A 19 2.92 3.32 -11.79
C LEU A 19 2.57 2.54 -13.05
N PHE A 20 1.63 3.06 -13.84
CA PHE A 20 1.21 2.43 -15.09
C PHE A 20 2.36 2.38 -16.10
N LEU A 21 3.11 3.47 -16.24
CA LEU A 21 4.32 3.49 -17.08
C LEU A 21 5.35 2.46 -16.61
N GLY A 22 5.59 2.36 -15.30
CA GLY A 22 6.46 1.36 -14.70
C GLY A 22 6.02 -0.07 -15.00
N ALA A 23 4.71 -0.36 -14.86
CA ALA A 23 4.14 -1.66 -15.18
C ALA A 23 4.26 -2.01 -16.67
N VAL A 24 3.99 -1.07 -17.57
CA VAL A 24 4.17 -1.24 -19.03
C VAL A 24 5.64 -1.50 -19.34
N LEU A 25 6.57 -0.72 -18.80
CA LEU A 25 8.01 -0.92 -18.99
C LEU A 25 8.47 -2.29 -18.47
N HIS A 26 8.03 -2.70 -17.29
CA HIS A 26 8.37 -4.01 -16.74
C HIS A 26 7.80 -5.17 -17.57
N THR A 27 6.62 -4.97 -18.16
CA THR A 27 5.95 -6.00 -18.98
C THR A 27 6.62 -6.18 -20.34
N PHE A 28 6.93 -5.10 -21.05
CA PHE A 28 7.49 -5.17 -22.41
C PHE A 28 9.02 -5.16 -22.44
N TRP A 29 9.69 -4.57 -21.44
CA TRP A 29 11.15 -4.47 -21.35
C TRP A 29 11.65 -4.80 -19.93
N PRO A 30 11.52 -6.06 -19.46
CA PRO A 30 11.95 -6.46 -18.11
C PRO A 30 13.48 -6.32 -17.90
N GLY A 31 14.27 -6.26 -18.97
CA GLY A 31 15.72 -6.07 -18.93
C GLY A 31 16.19 -4.63 -18.73
N THR A 32 15.29 -3.63 -18.71
CA THR A 32 15.64 -2.20 -18.69
C THR A 32 16.61 -1.84 -17.57
N GLY A 33 16.38 -2.34 -16.35
CA GLY A 33 17.29 -2.10 -15.22
C GLY A 33 18.71 -2.60 -15.50
N LYS A 34 18.84 -3.87 -15.89
CA LYS A 34 20.14 -4.48 -16.20
C LYS A 34 20.84 -3.80 -17.38
N TYR A 35 20.08 -3.37 -18.38
CA TYR A 35 20.60 -2.67 -19.56
C TYR A 35 21.28 -1.34 -19.19
N PHE A 36 20.64 -0.51 -18.36
CA PHE A 36 21.21 0.78 -17.94
C PHE A 36 22.23 0.65 -16.80
N GLY A 37 22.17 -0.42 -16.00
CA GLY A 37 23.11 -0.66 -14.89
C GLY A 37 23.10 0.45 -13.83
N SER A 38 24.13 0.46 -12.98
CA SER A 38 24.43 1.55 -12.02
C SER A 38 23.20 1.99 -11.20
N PHE A 39 23.03 3.30 -11.00
CA PHE A 39 21.94 3.92 -10.25
C PHE A 39 20.54 3.58 -10.80
N THR A 40 20.37 3.48 -12.11
CA THR A 40 19.08 3.14 -12.73
C THR A 40 18.65 1.72 -12.37
N ASN A 41 19.58 0.75 -12.44
CA ASN A 41 19.32 -0.62 -12.00
C ASN A 41 19.06 -0.68 -10.50
N GLY A 42 19.84 0.05 -9.70
CA GLY A 42 19.66 0.12 -8.25
C GLY A 42 18.29 0.65 -7.85
N MET A 43 17.77 1.66 -8.57
CA MET A 43 16.45 2.22 -8.33
C MET A 43 15.32 1.27 -8.75
N ILE A 44 15.46 0.58 -9.89
CA ILE A 44 14.45 -0.35 -10.40
C ILE A 44 14.38 -1.63 -9.55
N THR A 45 15.52 -2.12 -9.05
CA THR A 45 15.59 -3.39 -8.30
C THR A 45 15.54 -3.19 -6.78
N GLY A 46 15.86 -1.99 -6.28
CA GLY A 46 15.94 -1.65 -4.87
C GLY A 46 14.60 -1.36 -4.19
N VAL A 47 13.53 -2.08 -4.53
CA VAL A 47 12.18 -1.85 -3.98
C VAL A 47 12.17 -1.96 -2.45
N VAL A 48 12.84 -2.97 -1.88
CA VAL A 48 12.86 -3.20 -0.43
C VAL A 48 13.54 -2.04 0.34
N PRO A 49 14.77 -1.59 -0.02
CA PRO A 49 15.36 -0.39 0.57
C PRO A 49 14.50 0.87 0.44
N ILE A 50 13.87 1.09 -0.72
CA ILE A 50 12.99 2.25 -0.94
C ILE A 50 11.79 2.20 0.01
N LEU A 51 11.15 1.04 0.15
CA LEU A 51 10.04 0.83 1.09
C LEU A 51 10.48 1.03 2.54
N ALA A 52 11.70 0.60 2.92
CA ALA A 52 12.22 0.81 4.27
C ALA A 52 12.43 2.29 4.59
N VAL A 53 13.01 3.07 3.66
CA VAL A 53 13.15 4.53 3.81
C VAL A 53 11.77 5.19 3.89
N TRP A 54 10.83 4.75 3.05
CA TRP A 54 9.47 5.26 3.08
C TRP A 54 8.77 4.99 4.42
N LEU A 55 8.88 3.77 4.97
CA LEU A 55 8.36 3.42 6.30
C LEU A 55 8.98 4.27 7.40
N PHE A 56 10.29 4.54 7.33
CA PHE A 56 10.98 5.43 8.26
C PHE A 56 10.44 6.86 8.18
N CYS A 57 10.34 7.44 6.99
CA CYS A 57 9.79 8.79 6.81
C CYS A 57 8.33 8.89 7.23
N MET A 58 7.53 7.85 6.96
CA MET A 58 6.16 7.75 7.43
C MET A 58 6.12 7.76 8.96
N GLY A 59 6.93 6.92 9.62
CA GLY A 59 7.05 6.85 11.07
C GLY A 59 7.37 8.22 11.68
N ALA A 60 8.35 8.93 11.12
CA ALA A 60 8.73 10.27 11.56
C ALA A 60 7.64 11.34 11.35
N SER A 61 6.65 11.07 10.49
CA SER A 61 5.52 11.97 10.25
C SER A 61 4.33 11.71 11.19
N ILE A 62 4.37 10.65 12.00
CA ILE A 62 3.30 10.30 12.93
C ILE A 62 3.28 11.28 14.10
N LYS A 63 2.35 12.23 14.07
CA LYS A 63 2.07 13.10 15.22
C LYS A 63 1.16 12.37 16.21
N ILE A 64 1.67 12.09 17.42
CA ILE A 64 0.87 11.52 18.54
C ILE A 64 -0.01 12.62 19.14
N SER A 65 -0.92 13.18 18.35
CA SER A 65 -1.83 14.24 18.77
C SER A 65 -3.28 13.98 18.33
N ALA A 66 -3.67 12.72 18.20
CA ALA A 66 -5.03 12.36 17.78
C ALA A 66 -6.03 12.56 18.93
N THR A 67 -7.01 13.45 18.73
CA THR A 67 -8.17 13.60 19.62
C THR A 67 -9.01 12.31 19.64
N GLY A 68 -9.61 11.94 20.78
CA GLY A 68 -10.38 10.68 20.91
C GLY A 68 -11.49 10.48 19.87
N THR A 69 -12.08 11.56 19.36
CA THR A 69 -13.07 11.53 18.26
C THR A 69 -12.43 11.10 16.93
N VAL A 70 -11.20 11.54 16.64
CA VAL A 70 -10.44 11.12 15.46
C VAL A 70 -10.13 9.62 15.55
N LEU A 71 -9.72 9.13 16.73
CA LEU A 71 -9.44 7.70 16.92
C LEU A 71 -10.70 6.84 16.72
N LYS A 72 -11.88 7.27 17.21
CA LYS A 72 -13.13 6.54 17.01
C LYS A 72 -13.55 6.48 15.55
N LYS A 73 -13.56 7.60 14.84
CA LYS A 73 -13.96 7.65 13.43
C LYS A 73 -12.97 6.89 12.53
N SER A 74 -11.69 7.20 12.66
CA SER A 74 -10.62 6.58 11.85
C SER A 74 -10.43 5.11 12.20
N GLY A 75 -10.50 4.76 13.48
CA GLY A 75 -10.39 3.37 13.93
C GLY A 75 -11.52 2.51 13.39
N THR A 76 -12.75 3.03 13.34
CA THR A 76 -13.88 2.31 12.72
C THR A 76 -13.63 2.08 11.23
N LEU A 77 -13.12 3.09 10.51
CA LEU A 77 -12.80 2.98 9.08
C LEU A 77 -11.70 1.92 8.83
N VAL A 78 -10.58 2.03 9.55
CA VAL A 78 -9.43 1.11 9.44
C VAL A 78 -9.84 -0.32 9.83
N ALA A 79 -10.57 -0.50 10.93
CA ALA A 79 -11.04 -1.82 11.35
C ALA A 79 -11.98 -2.45 10.32
N THR A 80 -12.93 -1.67 9.79
CA THR A 80 -13.86 -2.17 8.76
C THR A 80 -13.11 -2.60 7.50
N LYS A 81 -12.08 -1.84 7.11
CA LYS A 81 -11.29 -2.12 5.92
C LYS A 81 -10.42 -3.37 6.08
N ILE A 82 -9.66 -3.47 7.17
CA ILE A 82 -8.87 -4.66 7.50
C ILE A 82 -9.77 -5.90 7.59
N ALA A 83 -10.94 -5.78 8.26
CA ALA A 83 -11.90 -6.87 8.35
C ALA A 83 -12.45 -7.28 6.98
N THR A 84 -12.79 -6.31 6.13
CA THR A 84 -13.28 -6.57 4.77
C THR A 84 -12.20 -7.26 3.93
N ALA A 85 -10.96 -6.76 3.96
CA ALA A 85 -9.84 -7.35 3.25
C ALA A 85 -9.53 -8.77 3.75
N TRP A 86 -9.62 -9.01 5.06
CA TRP A 86 -9.45 -10.33 5.66
C TRP A 86 -10.56 -11.31 5.26
N VAL A 87 -11.82 -10.89 5.29
CA VAL A 87 -12.94 -11.71 4.80
C VAL A 87 -12.76 -12.03 3.33
N CYS A 88 -12.38 -11.07 2.50
CA CYS A 88 -12.05 -11.32 1.10
C CYS A 88 -10.88 -12.30 0.96
N ALA A 89 -9.81 -12.15 1.74
CA ALA A 89 -8.68 -13.07 1.73
C ALA A 89 -9.13 -14.51 2.01
N PHE A 90 -9.94 -14.70 3.07
CA PHE A 90 -10.45 -16.00 3.48
C PHE A 90 -11.41 -16.62 2.45
N VAL A 91 -12.34 -15.84 1.91
CA VAL A 91 -13.31 -16.32 0.91
C VAL A 91 -12.62 -16.66 -0.40
N PHE A 92 -11.78 -15.77 -0.92
CA PHE A 92 -11.10 -16.01 -2.20
C PHE A 92 -9.99 -17.03 -2.11
N ALA A 93 -9.41 -17.26 -0.93
CA ALA A 93 -8.54 -18.41 -0.67
C ALA A 93 -9.22 -19.76 -0.94
N GLN A 94 -10.54 -19.85 -0.72
CA GLN A 94 -11.32 -21.06 -0.95
C GLN A 94 -11.88 -21.14 -2.37
N LEU A 95 -12.16 -20.00 -2.99
CA LEU A 95 -12.74 -19.93 -4.34
C LEU A 95 -11.69 -20.03 -5.45
N LEU A 96 -10.46 -19.54 -5.21
CA LEU A 96 -9.41 -19.55 -6.22
C LEU A 96 -8.68 -20.90 -6.29
N PRO A 97 -8.15 -21.27 -7.47
CA PRO A 97 -7.42 -22.53 -7.65
C PRO A 97 -6.20 -22.67 -6.74
N GLU A 98 -5.70 -23.90 -6.57
CA GLU A 98 -4.49 -24.19 -5.77
C GLU A 98 -3.33 -23.24 -6.09
N GLY A 99 -2.86 -22.56 -5.05
CA GLY A 99 -1.87 -21.47 -5.14
C GLY A 99 -2.47 -20.06 -5.13
N GLY A 100 -3.79 -19.92 -4.94
CA GLY A 100 -4.44 -18.63 -4.69
C GLY A 100 -4.40 -17.68 -5.89
N MET A 101 -4.23 -18.20 -7.12
CA MET A 101 -4.13 -17.41 -8.34
C MET A 101 -4.73 -18.15 -9.54
N VAL A 102 -5.49 -17.43 -10.35
CA VAL A 102 -5.98 -17.91 -11.65
C VAL A 102 -4.81 -17.98 -12.63
N LYS A 103 -4.53 -19.17 -13.17
CA LYS A 103 -3.38 -19.40 -14.07
C LYS A 103 -3.69 -19.22 -15.56
N THR A 104 -4.96 -19.35 -15.96
CA THR A 104 -5.36 -19.37 -17.37
C THR A 104 -6.68 -18.62 -17.62
N GLY A 105 -6.92 -18.23 -18.86
CA GLY A 105 -8.15 -17.54 -19.29
C GLY A 105 -8.13 -16.03 -19.03
N PHE A 106 -9.31 -15.41 -19.16
CA PHE A 106 -9.47 -13.95 -19.05
C PHE A 106 -9.03 -13.38 -17.69
N PHE A 107 -9.18 -14.14 -16.62
CA PHE A 107 -8.82 -13.73 -15.26
C PHE A 107 -7.39 -14.12 -14.85
N ALA A 108 -6.54 -14.56 -15.78
CA ALA A 108 -5.17 -14.96 -15.47
C ALA A 108 -4.41 -13.83 -14.73
N GLY A 109 -3.77 -14.18 -13.62
CA GLY A 109 -3.05 -13.24 -12.74
C GLY A 109 -3.90 -12.66 -11.60
N LEU A 110 -5.23 -12.87 -11.60
CA LEU A 110 -6.05 -12.57 -10.43
C LEU A 110 -5.66 -13.49 -9.28
N SER A 111 -5.15 -12.92 -8.20
CA SER A 111 -4.70 -13.64 -7.02
C SER A 111 -5.35 -13.12 -5.74
N VAL A 112 -5.30 -13.90 -4.67
CA VAL A 112 -5.73 -13.45 -3.34
C VAL A 112 -4.94 -12.21 -2.92
N LEU A 113 -3.64 -12.16 -3.22
CA LEU A 113 -2.81 -10.97 -2.99
C LEU A 113 -3.34 -9.75 -3.74
N ALA A 114 -3.71 -9.89 -5.02
CA ALA A 114 -4.25 -8.78 -5.81
C ALA A 114 -5.59 -8.26 -5.25
N ILE A 115 -6.45 -9.17 -4.79
CA ILE A 115 -7.75 -8.82 -4.19
C ILE A 115 -7.54 -8.12 -2.85
N VAL A 116 -6.68 -8.67 -1.98
CA VAL A 116 -6.37 -8.06 -0.68
C VAL A 116 -5.74 -6.68 -0.88
N ALA A 117 -4.78 -6.54 -1.79
CA ALA A 117 -4.18 -5.25 -2.10
C ALA A 117 -5.23 -4.23 -2.58
N ALA A 118 -6.21 -4.65 -3.38
CA ALA A 118 -7.28 -3.76 -3.84
C ALA A 118 -8.24 -3.32 -2.73
N MET A 119 -8.44 -4.14 -1.70
CA MET A 119 -9.35 -3.83 -0.58
C MET A 119 -8.63 -3.12 0.58
N ASP A 120 -7.37 -3.47 0.85
CA ASP A 120 -6.55 -3.05 1.99
C ASP A 120 -5.69 -1.81 1.68
N MET A 121 -5.30 -1.57 0.42
CA MET A 121 -4.47 -0.39 0.12
C MET A 121 -5.31 0.86 -0.11
N THR A 122 -4.86 1.99 0.47
CA THR A 122 -5.48 3.30 0.25
C THR A 122 -4.42 4.37 0.16
N ASN A 123 -4.59 5.29 -0.78
CA ASN A 123 -3.73 6.45 -0.85
C ASN A 123 -4.16 7.49 0.20
N ALA A 124 -3.42 7.57 1.31
CA ALA A 124 -3.69 8.51 2.39
C ALA A 124 -3.67 9.98 1.95
N GLY A 125 -2.86 10.34 0.93
CA GLY A 125 -2.80 11.69 0.37
C GLY A 125 -4.07 12.06 -0.41
N LEU A 126 -4.57 11.14 -1.24
CA LEU A 126 -5.84 11.34 -1.95
C LEU A 126 -7.03 11.38 -0.99
N TYR A 127 -7.02 10.51 0.03
CA TYR A 127 -8.02 10.53 1.08
C TYR A 127 -8.01 11.88 1.83
N ALA A 128 -6.83 12.38 2.23
CA ALA A 128 -6.71 13.67 2.91
C ALA A 128 -7.24 14.83 2.06
N SER A 129 -6.93 14.88 0.76
CA SER A 129 -7.41 15.95 -0.13
C SER A 129 -8.92 15.92 -0.29
N LEU A 130 -9.52 14.73 -0.47
CA LEU A 130 -10.96 14.59 -0.62
C LEU A 130 -11.70 14.92 0.68
N MET A 131 -11.16 14.50 1.84
CA MET A 131 -11.76 14.81 3.14
C MET A 131 -11.58 16.27 3.54
N GLN A 132 -10.56 16.98 3.04
CA GLN A 132 -10.45 18.43 3.23
C GLN A 132 -11.52 19.19 2.43
N GLU A 133 -11.89 18.70 1.26
CA GLU A 133 -12.85 19.37 0.36
C GLU A 133 -14.31 18.98 0.68
N TYR A 134 -14.56 17.71 1.01
CA TYR A 134 -15.90 17.15 1.18
C TYR A 134 -16.18 16.55 2.57
N GLY A 135 -15.16 16.40 3.41
CA GLY A 135 -15.25 15.73 4.70
C GLY A 135 -15.19 16.68 5.91
N THR A 136 -15.20 16.09 7.10
CA THR A 136 -15.02 16.83 8.36
C THR A 136 -13.54 16.99 8.71
N LYS A 137 -13.21 17.96 9.57
CA LYS A 137 -11.82 18.18 10.04
C LYS A 137 -11.25 16.92 10.71
N GLU A 138 -12.09 16.17 11.42
CA GLU A 138 -11.72 14.92 12.06
C GLU A 138 -11.42 13.81 11.04
N GLU A 139 -12.19 13.75 9.95
CA GLU A 139 -11.97 12.79 8.85
C GLU A 139 -10.74 13.16 8.02
N ALA A 140 -10.46 14.46 7.81
CA ALA A 140 -9.20 14.89 7.20
C ALA A 140 -7.99 14.52 8.06
N GLY A 141 -8.12 14.62 9.40
CA GLY A 141 -7.12 14.17 10.38
C GLY A 141 -6.94 12.65 10.45
N ALA A 142 -7.92 11.87 10.00
CA ALA A 142 -7.85 10.41 9.94
C ALA A 142 -6.78 9.88 8.97
N SER A 143 -6.32 10.72 8.04
CA SER A 143 -5.26 10.41 7.07
C SER A 143 -3.97 9.88 7.73
N VAL A 144 -3.67 10.28 8.97
CA VAL A 144 -2.51 9.79 9.72
C VAL A 144 -2.66 8.31 10.08
N LEU A 145 -3.83 7.90 10.58
CA LEU A 145 -4.11 6.51 10.94
C LEU A 145 -4.25 5.62 9.69
N ILE A 146 -4.78 6.16 8.60
CA ILE A 146 -4.82 5.46 7.30
C ILE A 146 -3.42 5.30 6.72
N SER A 147 -2.53 6.28 6.90
CA SER A 147 -1.13 6.15 6.47
C SER A 147 -0.42 5.00 7.17
N LEU A 148 -0.70 4.79 8.46
CA LEU A 148 -0.17 3.67 9.23
C LEU A 148 -0.65 2.31 8.70
N GLU A 149 -1.90 2.23 8.26
CA GLU A 149 -2.47 1.03 7.64
C GLU A 149 -1.94 0.80 6.22
N SER A 150 -1.70 1.86 5.45
CA SER A 150 -1.27 1.83 4.05
C SER A 150 0.14 1.22 3.80
N GLY A 151 0.74 0.54 4.78
CA GLY A 151 2.01 -0.17 4.66
C GLY A 151 1.85 -1.69 4.41
N PRO A 152 2.96 -2.39 4.15
CA PRO A 152 2.95 -3.84 3.94
C PRO A 152 2.52 -4.66 5.17
N LEU A 153 2.57 -4.05 6.37
CA LEU A 153 2.31 -4.71 7.64
C LEU A 153 0.92 -5.34 7.73
N MET A 154 -0.14 -4.58 7.45
CA MET A 154 -1.52 -5.08 7.59
C MET A 154 -1.82 -6.16 6.56
N THR A 155 -1.40 -5.97 5.32
CA THR A 155 -1.49 -6.99 4.28
C THR A 155 -0.76 -8.29 4.65
N MET A 156 0.43 -8.22 5.26
CA MET A 156 1.15 -9.40 5.75
C MET A 156 0.38 -10.11 6.87
N ILE A 157 -0.22 -9.37 7.81
CA ILE A 157 -1.05 -9.97 8.87
C ILE A 157 -2.30 -10.63 8.28
N ILE A 158 -2.96 -9.97 7.32
CA ILE A 158 -4.16 -10.50 6.66
C ILE A 158 -3.83 -11.80 5.91
N LEU A 159 -2.83 -11.80 5.04
CA LEU A 159 -2.45 -12.97 4.26
C LEU A 159 -1.87 -14.09 5.14
N GLY A 160 -1.12 -13.72 6.18
CA GLY A 160 -0.57 -14.64 7.18
C GLY A 160 -1.67 -15.37 7.94
N SER A 161 -2.62 -14.61 8.49
CA SER A 161 -3.74 -15.17 9.27
C SER A 161 -4.77 -15.91 8.42
N ALA A 162 -4.95 -15.54 7.14
CA ALA A 162 -5.79 -16.26 6.19
C ALA A 162 -5.13 -17.54 5.63
N GLY A 163 -3.91 -17.86 6.05
CA GLY A 163 -3.17 -19.05 5.60
C GLY A 163 -2.70 -18.99 4.15
N GLN A 164 -2.67 -17.80 3.55
CA GLN A 164 -2.25 -17.58 2.15
C GLN A 164 -0.76 -17.29 2.01
N ALA A 165 -0.10 -16.92 3.10
CA ALA A 165 1.34 -16.74 3.17
C ALA A 165 1.85 -17.14 4.55
N THR A 166 3.07 -17.66 4.61
CA THR A 166 3.77 -17.90 5.87
C THR A 166 4.84 -16.82 6.01
N PHE A 167 4.75 -16.01 7.05
CA PHE A 167 5.74 -15.00 7.36
C PHE A 167 6.49 -15.40 8.63
N GLU A 168 7.80 -15.52 8.53
CA GLU A 168 8.65 -15.67 9.71
C GLU A 168 8.51 -14.42 10.59
N PRO A 169 8.47 -14.56 11.93
CA PRO A 169 8.36 -13.41 12.84
C PRO A 169 9.44 -12.35 12.60
N GLU A 170 10.61 -12.77 12.13
CA GLU A 170 11.74 -11.91 11.76
C GLU A 170 11.41 -10.96 10.59
N HIS A 171 10.63 -11.42 9.60
CA HIS A 171 10.19 -10.57 8.49
C HIS A 171 9.19 -9.51 8.95
N LEU A 172 8.30 -9.86 9.88
CA LEU A 172 7.37 -8.90 10.49
C LEU A 172 8.14 -7.86 11.30
N ALA A 173 9.14 -8.29 12.09
CA ALA A 173 10.03 -7.39 12.82
C ALA A 173 10.81 -6.48 11.85
N GLY A 174 11.29 -7.00 10.73
CA GLY A 174 11.98 -6.24 9.69
C GLY A 174 11.17 -5.08 9.11
N VAL A 175 9.84 -5.20 9.07
CA VAL A 175 8.92 -4.11 8.68
C VAL A 175 8.71 -3.11 9.83
N LEU A 176 8.63 -3.59 11.06
CA LEU A 176 8.41 -2.75 12.25
C LEU A 176 9.62 -1.90 12.64
N ILE A 177 10.83 -2.39 12.42
CA ILE A 177 12.08 -1.69 12.76
C ILE A 177 12.19 -0.29 12.09
N PRO A 178 12.12 -0.16 10.74
CA PRO A 178 12.24 1.15 10.09
C PRO A 178 11.10 2.09 10.50
N LEU A 179 9.87 1.58 10.62
CA LEU A 179 8.72 2.35 11.08
C LEU A 179 8.94 2.91 12.49
N SER A 180 9.35 2.05 13.43
CA SER A 180 9.61 2.44 14.82
C SER A 180 10.77 3.43 14.91
N GLY A 181 11.86 3.18 14.16
CA GLY A 181 12.98 4.10 14.06
C GLY A 181 12.56 5.50 13.58
N GLY A 182 11.63 5.56 12.64
CA GLY A 182 11.02 6.81 12.19
C GLY A 182 10.27 7.52 13.31
N VAL A 183 9.39 6.81 14.02
CA VAL A 183 8.60 7.36 15.15
C VAL A 183 9.50 7.93 16.25
N PHE A 184 10.64 7.30 16.54
CA PHE A 184 11.58 7.82 17.54
C PHE A 184 12.38 9.03 17.06
N ALA A 185 12.54 9.20 15.75
CA ALA A 185 13.34 10.27 15.14
C ALA A 185 12.53 11.55 14.86
N GLY A 186 11.20 11.47 14.73
CA GLY A 186 10.29 12.58 14.45
C GLY A 186 9.64 13.16 15.69
#